data_AF-A0A3E2WQV0-F1
#
_entry.id   AF-A0A3E2WQV0-F1
#
_cell.length_a   1.000
_cell.length_b   1.000
_cell.length_c   1.000
_cell.angle_alpha   90.00
_cell.angle_beta   90.00
_cell.angle_gamma   90.00
#
_symmetry.space_group_name_H-M   'P 1'
#
loop_
_entity.id
_entity.type
_entity.pdbx_description
1 polymer ?
#
loop_
_entity_poly.entity_id
_entity_poly.type
_entity_poly.pdbx_seq_one_letter_code
_entity_poly.pdbx_strand_id
1 'polypeptide(L)'
;MSERPCRKDLLDHINAVSFAVDDVKLFLDTHPCDEDALAYFREYSRMRNEALKEYAAYYGPLTIDTTIYSCADRWDWINEPWPWQEGGC
;
A
#
# COMPACT_ATOMS: atom_id res chain seq x y z
N MET A 1 11.10 12.48 -17.57
CA MET A 1 11.61 11.47 -16.65
C MET A 1 11.07 11.86 -15.29
N SER A 2 10.08 11.15 -14.74
CA SER A 2 9.61 11.47 -13.38
C SER A 2 10.76 11.19 -12.41
N GLU A 3 11.05 12.14 -11.52
CA GLU A 3 12.01 11.93 -10.44
C GLU A 3 11.55 10.77 -9.56
N ARG A 4 12.50 9.93 -9.13
CA ARG A 4 12.21 8.81 -8.24
C ARG A 4 11.67 9.39 -6.91
N PRO A 5 10.44 9.04 -6.48
CA PRO A 5 9.85 9.59 -5.26
C PRO A 5 10.63 9.12 -4.03
N CYS A 6 10.77 9.95 -2.99
CA CYS A 6 11.44 9.55 -1.75
C CYS A 6 10.79 8.30 -1.12
N ARG A 7 11.60 7.28 -0.80
CA ARG A 7 11.11 6.01 -0.22
C ARG A 7 10.29 6.24 1.05
N LYS A 8 10.79 7.10 1.95
CA LYS A 8 10.14 7.41 3.23
C LYS A 8 8.80 8.10 3.02
N ASP A 9 8.75 9.12 2.16
CA ASP A 9 7.52 9.88 1.93
C ASP A 9 6.44 9.02 1.29
N LEU A 10 6.82 8.13 0.37
CA LEU A 10 5.90 7.19 -0.25
C LEU A 10 5.39 6.13 0.74
N LEU A 11 6.25 5.64 1.65
CA LEU A 11 5.82 4.76 2.75
C LEU A 11 4.88 5.48 3.72
N ASP A 12 5.20 6.71 4.11
CA ASP A 12 4.38 7.51 5.02
C ASP A 12 3.01 7.80 4.38
N HIS A 13 2.97 8.05 3.06
CA HIS A 13 1.73 8.17 2.32
C HIS A 13 0.93 6.87 2.30
N ILE A 14 1.57 5.72 1.97
CA ILE A 14 0.94 4.39 1.99
C ILE A 14 0.35 4.08 3.37
N ASN A 15 1.07 4.40 4.44
CA ASN A 15 0.61 4.19 5.81
C ASN A 15 -0.63 5.06 6.12
N ALA A 16 -0.62 6.34 5.76
CA ALA A 16 -1.73 7.25 5.98
C ALA A 16 -3.01 6.80 5.24
N VAL A 17 -2.90 6.45 3.96
CA VAL A 17 -4.06 5.96 3.19
C VAL A 17 -4.51 4.56 3.63
N SER A 18 -3.59 3.71 4.08
CA SER A 18 -3.94 2.40 4.65
C SER A 18 -4.74 2.55 5.95
N PHE A 19 -4.32 3.47 6.83
CA PHE A 19 -5.07 3.76 8.05
C PHE A 19 -6.49 4.25 7.74
N ALA A 20 -6.65 5.17 6.78
CA ALA A 20 -7.97 5.65 6.37
C ALA A 20 -8.88 4.53 5.84
N VAL A 21 -8.32 3.57 5.09
CA VAL A 21 -9.05 2.39 4.61
C VAL A 21 -9.49 1.48 5.76
N ASP A 22 -8.61 1.24 6.73
CA ASP A 22 -8.93 0.39 7.89
C ASP A 22 -9.97 1.05 8.80
N ASP A 23 -9.90 2.37 9.00
CA ASP A 23 -10.83 3.15 9.81
C ASP A 23 -12.25 3.13 9.23
N VAL A 24 -12.40 3.47 7.94
CA VAL A 24 -13.72 3.45 7.29
C VAL A 24 -14.28 2.03 7.17
N LYS A 25 -13.41 1.03 7.00
CA LYS A 25 -13.83 -0.39 7.00
C LYS A 25 -14.45 -0.77 8.35
N LEU A 26 -13.80 -0.39 9.45
CA LEU A 26 -14.34 -0.63 10.80
C LEU A 26 -15.68 0.09 11.02
N PHE A 27 -15.83 1.31 10.48
CA PHE A 27 -17.12 2.01 10.52
C PHE A 27 -18.21 1.26 9.74
N LEU A 28 -17.90 0.81 8.52
CA LEU A 28 -18.82 0.09 7.63
C LEU A 28 -19.28 -1.25 8.20
N ASP A 29 -18.49 -1.90 9.08
CA ASP A 29 -18.91 -3.13 9.78
C ASP A 29 -20.18 -2.91 10.62
N THR A 30 -20.46 -1.67 11.02
CA THR A 30 -21.67 -1.29 11.77
C THR A 30 -22.69 -0.49 10.94
N HIS A 31 -22.25 0.11 9.82
CA HIS A 31 -23.08 0.92 8.92
C HIS A 31 -22.91 0.48 7.45
N PRO A 32 -23.31 -0.75 7.08
CA PRO A 32 -22.94 -1.36 5.79
C PRO A 32 -23.58 -0.69 4.57
N CYS A 33 -24.65 0.10 4.76
CA CYS A 33 -25.37 0.80 3.70
C CYS A 33 -25.06 2.30 3.65
N ASP A 34 -24.11 2.79 4.45
CA ASP A 34 -23.74 4.21 4.44
C ASP A 34 -23.02 4.56 3.12
N GLU A 35 -23.69 5.33 2.27
CA GLU A 35 -23.22 5.63 0.91
C GLU A 35 -21.95 6.49 0.91
N ASP A 36 -21.83 7.42 1.87
CA ASP A 36 -20.68 8.31 1.99
C ASP A 36 -19.45 7.54 2.45
N ALA A 37 -19.58 6.66 3.44
CA ALA A 37 -18.50 5.78 3.89
C ALA A 37 -18.07 4.78 2.80
N LEU A 38 -19.02 4.26 2.01
CA LEU A 38 -18.70 3.41 0.86
C LEU A 38 -17.94 4.17 -0.23
N ALA A 39 -18.33 5.42 -0.51
CA ALA A 39 -17.63 6.27 -1.47
C ALA A 39 -16.20 6.58 -0.99
N TYR A 40 -16.05 6.96 0.28
CA TYR A 40 -14.76 7.21 0.92
C TYR A 40 -13.85 5.97 0.86
N PHE A 41 -14.36 4.79 1.22
CA PHE A 41 -13.62 3.53 1.12
C PHE A 41 -13.10 3.27 -0.30
N ARG A 42 -13.95 3.45 -1.32
CA ARG A 42 -13.55 3.24 -2.73
C ARG A 42 -12.45 4.20 -3.16
N GLU A 43 -12.54 5.47 -2.78
CA GLU A 43 -11.55 6.48 -3.10
C GLU A 43 -10.18 6.15 -2.47
N TYR A 44 -10.16 5.95 -1.15
CA TYR A 44 -8.92 5.70 -0.42
C TYR A 44 -8.31 4.34 -0.73
N SER A 45 -9.15 3.32 -1.01
CA SER A 45 -8.67 2.02 -1.48
C SER A 45 -7.98 2.13 -2.84
N ARG A 46 -8.52 2.95 -3.75
CA ARG A 46 -7.86 3.25 -5.04
C ARG A 46 -6.52 3.95 -4.82
N MET A 47 -6.49 5.01 -4.02
CA MET A 47 -5.25 5.75 -3.71
C MET A 47 -4.17 4.84 -3.08
N ARG A 48 -4.56 3.99 -2.13
CA ARG A 48 -3.68 3.00 -1.52
C ARG A 48 -3.09 2.05 -2.56
N ASN A 49 -3.92 1.52 -3.45
CA ASN A 49 -3.46 0.58 -4.47
C ASN A 49 -2.53 1.26 -5.48
N GLU A 50 -2.78 2.52 -5.84
CA GLU A 50 -1.88 3.30 -6.70
C GLU A 50 -0.53 3.54 -6.03
N ALA A 51 -0.51 3.97 -4.77
CA ALA A 51 0.71 4.20 -4.02
C ALA A 51 1.55 2.91 -3.84
N LEU A 52 0.90 1.77 -3.58
CA LEU A 52 1.58 0.47 -3.49
C LEU A 52 2.21 0.04 -4.83
N LYS A 53 1.53 0.31 -5.96
CA LYS A 53 2.08 0.01 -7.29
C LYS A 53 3.28 0.90 -7.60
N GLU A 54 3.18 2.19 -7.28
CA GLU A 54 4.28 3.13 -7.45
C GLU A 54 5.48 2.70 -6.60
N TYR A 55 5.25 2.34 -5.34
CA TYR A 55 6.31 1.84 -4.48
C TYR A 55 6.96 0.58 -5.07
N ALA A 56 6.15 -0.38 -5.52
CA ALA A 56 6.66 -1.61 -6.14
C ALA A 56 7.53 -1.35 -7.37
N ALA A 57 7.17 -0.37 -8.21
CA ALA A 57 7.93 0.00 -9.40
C ALA A 57 9.33 0.56 -9.09
N TYR A 58 9.49 1.27 -7.97
CA TYR A 58 10.76 1.92 -7.61
C TYR A 58 11.58 1.20 -6.53
N TYR A 59 10.92 0.45 -5.64
CA TYR A 59 11.51 -0.07 -4.41
C TYR A 59 11.23 -1.55 -4.16
N GLY A 60 10.53 -2.22 -5.06
CA GLY A 60 10.10 -3.60 -4.88
C GLY A 60 8.79 -3.72 -4.09
N PRO A 61 8.11 -4.86 -4.20
CA PRO A 61 6.74 -5.02 -3.72
C PRO A 61 6.67 -5.12 -2.19
N LEU A 62 5.74 -4.36 -1.57
CA LEU A 62 5.40 -4.51 -0.15
C LEU A 62 4.31 -5.57 0.08
N THR A 63 3.55 -5.89 -0.97
CA THR A 63 2.48 -6.91 -0.93
C THR A 63 2.61 -7.85 -2.12
N ILE A 64 2.13 -9.09 -1.97
CA ILE A 64 2.19 -10.09 -3.05
C ILE A 64 1.46 -9.59 -4.30
N ASP A 65 0.34 -8.88 -4.14
CA ASP A 65 -0.46 -8.34 -5.23
C ASP A 65 0.28 -7.31 -6.10
N THR A 66 1.36 -6.71 -5.58
CA THR A 66 2.15 -5.73 -6.33
C THR A 66 3.44 -6.27 -6.94
N THR A 67 3.71 -7.57 -6.78
CA THR A 67 4.89 -8.23 -7.38
C THR A 67 4.97 -8.07 -8.90
N ILE A 68 3.84 -7.96 -9.60
CA ILE A 68 3.81 -7.77 -11.06
C ILE A 68 4.29 -6.37 -11.51
N TYR A 69 4.39 -5.41 -10.60
CA TYR A 69 4.78 -4.04 -10.92
C TYR A 69 6.26 -3.77 -10.62
N SER A 70 6.99 -4.73 -10.03
CA SER A 70 8.43 -4.57 -9.85
C SER A 70 9.14 -4.60 -11.19
N CYS A 71 10.04 -3.64 -11.42
CA CYS A 71 10.75 -3.46 -12.69
C CYS A 71 11.83 -4.54 -12.96
N ALA A 72 12.03 -5.50 -12.05
CA ALA A 72 13.01 -6.56 -12.25
C ALA A 72 12.40 -7.77 -12.98
N ASP A 73 13.15 -8.32 -13.93
CA ASP A 73 12.93 -9.65 -14.52
C ASP A 73 13.19 -10.80 -13.50
N ARG A 74 13.00 -10.53 -12.20
CA ARG A 74 13.38 -11.40 -11.08
C ARG A 74 12.31 -11.35 -9.99
N TRP A 75 12.23 -12.42 -9.21
CA TRP A 75 11.34 -12.51 -8.06
C TRP A 75 11.85 -11.65 -6.90
N ASP A 76 11.42 -10.38 -6.86
CA ASP A 76 11.91 -9.38 -5.89
C ASP A 76 11.27 -9.46 -4.50
N TRP A 77 10.24 -10.30 -4.31
CA TRP A 77 9.56 -10.46 -3.03
C TRP A 77 10.49 -10.88 -1.87
N ILE A 78 11.58 -11.60 -2.19
CA ILE A 78 12.56 -12.06 -1.20
C ILE A 78 13.73 -11.09 -0.98
N ASN A 79 13.81 -10.01 -1.78
CA ASN A 79 14.98 -9.14 -1.81
C ASN A 79 14.89 -7.97 -0.82
N GLU A 80 13.70 -7.68 -0.29
CA GLU A 80 13.52 -6.68 0.77
C GLU A 80 13.56 -7.35 2.15
N PRO A 81 14.13 -6.65 3.17
CA PRO A 81 14.15 -7.17 4.52
C PRO A 81 12.73 -7.40 5.00
N TRP A 82 12.47 -8.61 5.48
CA TRP A 82 11.14 -8.96 5.97
C TRP A 82 10.84 -8.16 7.25
N PRO A 83 9.57 -7.76 7.48
CA PRO A 83 9.21 -7.03 8.69
C PRO A 83 9.62 -7.72 10.00
N TRP A 84 9.81 -9.04 9.98
CA TRP A 84 10.27 -9.84 11.13
C TRP A 84 11.78 -10.16 11.13
N GLN A 85 12.55 -9.73 10.13
CA GLN A 85 14.01 -9.92 10.10
C GLN A 85 14.76 -8.94 11.02
N GLU A 86 14.24 -7.75 11.29
CA GLU A 86 14.85 -6.78 12.22
C GLU A 86 14.38 -6.94 13.68
N GLY A 87 13.41 -7.82 13.94
CA GLY A 87 12.83 -8.07 15.26
C GLY A 87 13.07 -9.49 15.79
N GLY A 88 14.09 -10.18 15.29
CA GLY A 88 14.52 -11.46 15.84
C GLY A 88 15.10 -11.27 17.24
N CYS A 89 14.56 -12.00 18.22
CA CYS A 89 14.90 -11.99 19.64
C CYS A 89 16.39 -11.84 19.98
#